data_AF-A0A2P6VGA2-F1
#
_entry.id   AF-A0A2P6VGA2-F1
#
_cell.length_a   1.000
_cell.length_b   1.000
_cell.length_c   1.000
_cell.angle_alpha   90.00
_cell.angle_beta   90.00
_cell.angle_gamma   90.00
#
_symmetry.space_group_name_H-M   'P 1'
#
loop_
_entity.id
_entity.type
_entity.pdbx_description
1 polymer ?
#
loop_
_entity_poly.entity_id
_entity_poly.type
_entity_poly.pdbx_seq_one_letter_code
_entity_poly.pdbx_strand_id
1 'polypeptide(L)'
;MSRVYSASQYEKAYSPARLGNWEAVPQEKKAQAACPGNTPKVEKTADGRTITIVDEKGHIVRGSKKPAAFAAAPPVPAPPRWPQPNPTFKGTSVATMGYKGIQTDYLPSSTVKVNTVEIPGCKETFYQ
;
A
#
# COMPACT_ATOMS: atom_id res chain seq x y z
N MET A 1 -5.60 -9.09 17.40
CA MET A 1 -7.04 -8.78 17.46
C MET A 1 -7.31 -8.00 18.75
N SER A 2 -7.51 -6.69 18.67
CA SER A 2 -7.71 -5.80 19.84
C SER A 2 -9.20 -5.44 20.00
N ARG A 3 -9.74 -5.50 21.21
CA ARG A 3 -11.11 -5.05 21.53
C ARG A 3 -11.08 -3.95 22.59
N VAL A 4 -12.08 -3.07 22.56
CA VAL A 4 -12.33 -2.09 23.63
C VAL A 4 -13.44 -2.64 24.50
N TYR A 5 -13.10 -2.97 25.75
CA TYR A 5 -14.02 -3.47 26.77
C TYR A 5 -14.60 -2.33 27.60
N SER A 6 -15.72 -2.60 28.26
CA SER A 6 -16.38 -1.61 29.12
C SER A 6 -15.58 -1.38 30.39
N ALA A 7 -15.19 -0.13 30.65
CA ALA A 7 -14.55 0.27 31.90
C ALA A 7 -15.53 1.00 32.84
N SER A 8 -16.84 0.86 32.58
CA SER A 8 -17.94 1.51 33.29
C SER A 8 -17.67 2.99 33.62
N GLN A 9 -17.24 3.27 34.85
CA GLN A 9 -17.03 4.63 35.38
C GLN A 9 -16.01 5.45 34.57
N TYR A 10 -15.04 4.81 33.94
CA TYR A 10 -13.96 5.52 33.24
C TYR A 10 -14.21 5.73 31.75
N GLU A 11 -15.27 5.16 31.16
CA GLU A 11 -15.53 5.22 29.72
C GLU A 11 -15.62 6.65 29.18
N LYS A 12 -16.22 7.56 29.96
CA LYS A 12 -16.41 8.96 29.56
C LYS A 12 -15.07 9.67 29.36
N ALA A 13 -14.08 9.39 30.21
CA ALA A 13 -12.75 9.98 30.14
C ALA A 13 -11.97 9.50 28.91
N TYR A 14 -12.14 8.23 28.54
CA TYR A 14 -11.49 7.60 27.38
C TYR A 14 -12.31 7.70 26.08
N SER A 15 -13.26 8.64 26.00
CA SER A 15 -13.97 8.90 24.76
C SER A 15 -13.00 9.47 23.70
N PRO A 16 -13.11 9.09 22.41
CA PRO A 16 -12.15 9.49 21.38
C PRO A 16 -11.93 11.00 21.28
N ALA A 17 -13.02 11.79 21.38
CA ALA A 17 -12.95 13.24 21.37
C ALA A 17 -12.13 13.82 22.54
N ARG A 18 -12.20 13.21 23.73
CA ARG A 18 -11.37 13.61 24.88
C ARG A 18 -9.91 13.19 24.77
N LEU A 19 -9.64 12.18 23.95
CA LEU A 19 -8.29 11.77 23.57
C LEU A 19 -7.73 12.58 22.39
N GLY A 20 -8.45 13.62 21.94
CA GLY A 20 -8.05 14.46 20.81
C GLY A 20 -8.24 13.81 19.43
N ASN A 21 -8.93 12.67 19.35
CA ASN A 21 -9.31 12.06 18.08
C ASN A 21 -10.69 12.55 17.63
N TRP A 22 -10.72 13.31 16.54
CA TRP A 22 -11.92 13.86 15.92
C TRP A 22 -12.37 13.09 14.68
N GLU A 23 -11.65 12.05 14.29
CA GLU A 23 -12.01 11.20 13.16
C GLU A 23 -13.08 10.18 13.52
N ALA A 24 -13.73 9.60 12.50
CA ALA A 24 -14.72 8.55 12.68
C ALA A 24 -14.07 7.30 13.30
N VAL A 25 -14.51 6.93 14.51
CA VAL A 25 -13.92 5.80 15.23
C VAL A 25 -14.49 4.46 14.74
N PRO A 26 -13.64 3.45 14.45
CA PRO A 26 -14.10 2.14 14.03
C PRO A 26 -15.03 1.50 15.08
N GLN A 27 -16.30 1.28 14.72
CA GLN A 27 -17.26 0.68 15.63
C GLN A 27 -17.03 -0.83 15.83
N GLU A 28 -16.33 -1.48 14.90
CA GLU A 28 -16.03 -2.92 14.91
C GLU A 28 -15.17 -3.36 16.11
N LYS A 29 -14.41 -2.43 16.72
CA LYS A 29 -13.59 -2.71 17.90
C LYS A 29 -14.36 -2.61 19.21
N LYS A 30 -15.58 -2.07 19.20
CA LYS A 30 -16.45 -2.05 20.39
C LYS A 30 -16.92 -3.49 20.66
N ALA A 31 -16.79 -3.95 21.90
CA ALA A 31 -17.17 -5.30 22.27
C ALA A 31 -18.63 -5.62 21.87
N GLN A 32 -18.83 -6.60 20.99
CA GLN A 32 -20.15 -7.08 20.53
C GLN A 32 -20.93 -7.88 21.60
N ALA A 33 -20.29 -8.22 22.73
CA ALA A 33 -20.91 -9.02 23.80
C ALA A 33 -21.69 -8.19 24.84
N ALA A 34 -21.87 -6.88 24.59
CA ALA A 34 -22.73 -6.05 25.40
C ALA A 34 -24.20 -6.20 24.94
N CYS A 35 -25.09 -6.60 25.85
CA CYS A 35 -26.53 -6.61 25.60
C CYS A 35 -27.00 -5.26 25.01
N PRO A 36 -27.91 -5.25 24.02
CA PRO A 36 -28.44 -4.02 23.45
C PRO A 36 -29.33 -3.33 24.49
N GLY A 37 -28.83 -2.27 25.13
CA GLY A 37 -29.57 -1.55 26.16
C GLY A 37 -28.72 -0.48 26.85
N ASN A 38 -29.38 0.60 27.28
CA ASN A 38 -28.81 1.84 27.80
C ASN A 38 -28.41 1.77 29.30
N THR A 39 -27.95 0.62 29.78
CA THR A 39 -27.55 0.36 31.18
C THR A 39 -26.09 -0.06 31.28
N PRO A 40 -25.39 0.20 32.41
CA PRO A 40 -23.97 -0.14 32.57
C PRO A 40 -23.80 -1.66 32.41
N LYS A 41 -23.04 -2.02 31.38
CA LYS A 41 -22.96 -3.37 30.78
C LYS A 41 -22.02 -4.26 31.58
N VAL A 42 -22.56 -5.19 32.37
CA VAL A 42 -21.78 -6.28 32.98
C VAL A 42 -21.53 -7.33 31.89
N GLU A 43 -20.25 -7.66 31.66
CA GLU A 43 -19.86 -8.73 30.73
C GLU A 43 -20.44 -10.06 31.22
N LYS A 44 -20.93 -10.90 30.28
CA LYS A 44 -21.46 -12.22 30.63
C LYS A 44 -20.35 -13.07 31.25
N THR A 45 -20.58 -13.60 32.44
CA THR A 45 -19.66 -14.52 33.11
C THR A 45 -19.46 -15.76 32.25
N ALA A 46 -18.20 -16.12 31.98
CA ALA A 46 -17.88 -17.33 31.25
C ALA A 46 -17.94 -18.55 32.18
N ASP A 47 -18.47 -19.68 31.69
CA ASP A 47 -18.58 -20.96 32.44
C ASP A 47 -17.21 -21.63 32.73
N GLY A 48 -16.09 -20.92 32.54
CA GLY A 48 -14.75 -21.30 32.97
C GLY A 48 -14.02 -22.35 32.11
N ARG A 49 -14.68 -23.05 31.19
CA ARG A 49 -14.04 -24.03 30.30
C ARG A 49 -13.71 -23.44 28.92
N THR A 50 -12.43 -23.43 28.55
CA THR A 50 -11.93 -22.98 27.24
C THR A 50 -11.34 -24.14 26.45
N ILE A 51 -11.72 -24.29 25.17
CA ILE A 51 -11.17 -25.32 24.26
C ILE A 51 -10.04 -24.69 23.42
N THR A 52 -8.94 -25.42 23.24
CA THR A 52 -7.81 -24.99 22.40
C THR A 52 -8.18 -25.04 20.92
N ILE A 53 -8.19 -23.89 20.26
CA ILE A 53 -8.52 -23.75 18.83
C ILE A 53 -7.27 -23.67 17.92
N VAL A 54 -6.08 -23.71 18.50
CA VAL A 54 -4.78 -23.55 17.83
C VAL A 54 -3.83 -24.67 18.26
N ASP A 55 -2.97 -25.13 17.36
CA ASP A 55 -1.89 -26.08 17.65
C ASP A 55 -0.70 -25.40 18.38
N GLU A 56 0.30 -26.19 18.79
CA GLU A 56 1.51 -25.69 19.45
C GLU A 56 2.34 -24.72 18.61
N LYS A 57 2.13 -24.69 17.28
CA LYS A 57 2.86 -23.86 16.32
C LYS A 57 2.09 -22.60 15.91
N GLY A 58 0.89 -22.38 16.43
CA GLY A 58 0.08 -21.20 16.11
C GLY A 58 -0.88 -21.38 14.93
N HIS A 59 -1.05 -22.60 14.38
CA HIS A 59 -2.02 -22.86 13.30
C HIS A 59 -3.39 -23.22 13.84
N ILE A 60 -4.42 -22.67 13.20
CA ILE A 60 -5.82 -22.97 13.53
C ILE A 60 -6.14 -24.43 13.16
N VAL A 61 -6.68 -25.18 14.13
CA VAL A 61 -7.07 -26.59 13.95
C VAL A 61 -8.17 -26.71 12.89
N ARG A 62 -8.12 -27.77 12.07
CA ARG A 62 -9.03 -28.00 10.94
C ARG A 62 -10.49 -27.97 11.40
N GLY A 63 -11.32 -27.14 10.75
CA GLY A 63 -12.75 -26.97 11.06
C GLY A 63 -13.10 -25.64 11.72
N SER A 64 -12.13 -24.92 12.28
CA SER A 64 -12.34 -23.57 12.82
C SER A 64 -12.22 -22.50 11.73
N LYS A 65 -13.11 -21.49 11.75
CA LYS A 65 -13.09 -20.37 10.80
C LYS A 65 -11.78 -19.58 10.95
N LYS A 66 -11.12 -19.26 9.84
CA LYS A 66 -9.86 -18.51 9.83
C LYS A 66 -10.11 -17.02 9.59
N PRO A 67 -9.65 -16.12 10.47
CA PRO A 67 -9.61 -14.70 10.14
C PRO A 67 -8.51 -14.43 9.10
N ALA A 68 -8.73 -13.49 8.19
CA ALA A 68 -7.70 -13.04 7.26
C ALA A 68 -6.67 -12.18 7.99
N ALA A 69 -5.39 -12.52 7.85
CA ALA A 69 -4.28 -11.75 8.43
C ALA A 69 -3.92 -10.51 7.59
N PHE A 70 -4.15 -10.59 6.28
CA PHE A 70 -3.86 -9.51 5.34
C PHE A 70 -5.17 -8.97 4.77
N ALA A 71 -5.26 -7.64 4.67
CA ALA A 71 -6.33 -6.97 3.95
C ALA A 71 -5.96 -6.91 2.46
N ALA A 72 -6.89 -7.28 1.58
CA ALA A 72 -6.69 -7.17 0.12
C ALA A 72 -6.50 -5.70 -0.32
N ALA A 73 -7.17 -4.77 0.36
CA ALA A 73 -6.95 -3.34 0.24
C ALA A 73 -7.19 -2.68 1.60
N PRO A 74 -6.31 -1.80 2.09
CA PRO A 74 -6.60 -1.01 3.28
C PRO A 74 -7.71 0.01 2.98
N PRO A 75 -8.62 0.29 3.93
CA PRO A 75 -9.69 1.27 3.73
C PRO A 75 -9.18 2.70 3.51
N VAL A 76 -7.95 2.98 3.96
CA VAL A 76 -7.23 4.22 3.65
C VAL A 76 -5.91 3.83 2.98
N PRO A 77 -5.64 4.29 1.75
CA PRO A 77 -4.37 4.01 1.09
C PRO A 77 -3.22 4.63 1.87
N ALA A 78 -2.14 3.88 2.06
CA ALA A 78 -0.93 4.43 2.65
C ALA A 78 -0.33 5.50 1.73
N PRO A 79 0.26 6.58 2.27
CA PRO A 79 0.94 7.57 1.46
C PRO A 79 2.13 6.92 0.73
N PRO A 80 2.42 7.31 -0.52
CA PRO A 80 3.57 6.79 -1.26
C PRO A 80 4.85 7.11 -0.52
N ARG A 81 5.75 6.12 -0.45
CA ARG A 81 7.06 6.24 0.19
C ARG A 81 8.16 6.22 -0.87
N TRP A 82 9.34 6.75 -0.54
CA TRP A 82 10.54 6.52 -1.34
C TRP A 82 10.74 5.01 -1.56
N PRO A 83 11.09 4.54 -2.77
CA PRO A 83 11.60 5.30 -3.92
C PRO A 83 10.53 5.76 -4.94
N GLN A 84 9.24 5.64 -4.62
CA GLN A 84 8.19 6.01 -5.58
C GLN A 84 8.23 7.52 -5.88
N PRO A 85 8.14 7.94 -7.16
CA PRO A 85 8.07 9.34 -7.53
C PRO A 85 6.90 10.03 -6.83
N ASN A 86 7.17 11.20 -6.25
CA ASN A 86 6.18 11.98 -5.50
C ASN A 86 6.37 13.47 -5.82
N PRO A 87 5.30 14.24 -6.11
CA PRO A 87 5.41 15.67 -6.42
C PRO A 87 6.06 16.51 -5.30
N THR A 88 6.05 16.03 -4.05
CA THR A 88 6.68 16.75 -2.92
C THR A 88 8.20 16.65 -2.88
N PHE A 89 8.80 15.62 -3.47
CA PHE A 89 10.26 15.44 -3.50
C PHE A 89 10.72 15.29 -4.94
N LYS A 90 11.64 16.14 -5.38
CA LYS A 90 12.23 16.01 -6.72
C LYS A 90 12.95 14.66 -6.80
N GLY A 91 12.53 13.83 -7.75
CA GLY A 91 13.19 12.56 -8.04
C GLY A 91 14.60 12.75 -8.60
N THR A 92 15.34 11.65 -8.69
CA THR A 92 16.63 11.61 -9.39
C THR A 92 16.41 11.57 -10.90
N SER A 93 17.36 12.09 -11.68
CA SER A 93 17.34 11.98 -13.14
C SER A 93 17.30 10.52 -13.58
N VAL A 94 16.52 10.23 -14.63
CA VAL A 94 16.49 8.91 -15.27
C VAL A 94 17.43 8.92 -16.46
N ALA A 95 18.29 7.93 -16.57
CA ALA A 95 19.17 7.76 -17.73
C ALA A 95 18.43 7.03 -18.85
N THR A 96 18.60 7.50 -20.09
CA THR A 96 18.11 6.83 -21.30
C THR A 96 19.30 6.44 -22.18
N MET A 97 19.13 5.36 -22.96
CA MET A 97 20.12 4.98 -23.95
C MET A 97 20.06 5.94 -25.15
N GLY A 98 21.18 6.57 -25.47
CA GLY A 98 21.31 7.41 -26.66
C GLY A 98 21.40 6.58 -27.95
N TYR A 99 20.91 7.14 -29.05
CA TYR A 99 21.13 6.61 -30.40
C TYR A 99 22.55 6.97 -30.88
N LYS A 100 23.24 6.04 -31.55
CA LYS A 100 24.65 6.23 -31.98
C LYS A 100 24.83 7.24 -33.13
N GLY A 101 23.74 7.71 -33.74
CA GLY A 101 23.78 8.52 -34.96
C GLY A 101 23.43 7.69 -36.20
N ILE A 102 23.26 8.37 -37.33
CA ILE A 102 22.89 7.77 -38.61
C ILE A 102 23.99 6.80 -39.01
N GLN A 103 23.58 5.55 -39.27
CA GLN A 103 24.51 4.52 -39.71
C GLN A 103 24.96 4.83 -41.13
N THR A 104 26.26 5.04 -41.31
CA THR A 104 26.91 5.25 -42.60
C THR A 104 27.98 4.17 -42.82
N ASP A 105 28.55 4.12 -44.03
CA ASP A 105 29.72 3.27 -44.31
C ASP A 105 31.00 3.79 -43.62
N TYR A 106 30.98 5.05 -43.16
CA TYR A 106 32.02 5.66 -42.32
C TYR A 106 31.53 5.89 -40.87
N LEU A 107 32.21 6.76 -40.10
CA LEU A 107 31.81 7.12 -38.75
C LEU A 107 30.35 7.63 -38.68
N PRO A 108 29.50 7.08 -37.78
CA PRO A 108 28.14 7.55 -37.59
C PRO A 108 28.10 9.05 -37.28
N SER A 109 27.13 9.73 -37.87
CA SER A 109 26.94 11.17 -37.71
C SER A 109 25.49 11.48 -37.34
N SER A 110 25.27 12.52 -36.53
CA SER A 110 23.91 13.01 -36.23
C SER A 110 23.38 13.96 -37.31
N THR A 111 24.16 14.24 -38.34
CA THR A 111 23.85 15.25 -39.36
C THR A 111 23.71 14.60 -40.74
N VAL A 112 22.63 14.94 -41.44
CA VAL A 112 22.45 14.55 -42.85
C VAL A 112 23.24 15.50 -43.73
N LYS A 113 24.08 14.96 -44.62
CA LYS A 113 24.82 15.75 -45.61
C LYS A 113 24.01 15.87 -46.90
N VAL A 114 24.15 17.01 -47.59
CA VAL A 114 23.58 17.19 -48.93
C VAL A 114 24.49 16.47 -49.93
N ASN A 115 23.91 15.57 -50.71
CA ASN A 115 24.66 14.84 -51.73
C ASN A 115 24.81 15.72 -52.98
N THR A 116 25.99 15.68 -53.60
CA THR A 116 26.24 16.36 -54.87
C THR A 116 25.57 15.64 -56.05
N VAL A 117 25.29 14.35 -55.90
CA VAL A 117 24.63 13.50 -56.91
C VAL A 117 23.39 12.86 -56.28
N GLU A 118 22.20 13.24 -56.76
CA GLU A 118 20.92 12.67 -56.31
C GLU A 118 20.30 11.85 -57.43
N ILE A 119 20.65 10.56 -57.50
CA ILE A 119 20.04 9.58 -58.39
C ILE A 119 19.33 8.54 -57.51
N PRO A 120 18.06 8.15 -57.79
CA PRO A 120 17.36 7.12 -57.02
C PRO A 120 18.20 5.82 -56.93
N GLY A 121 18.51 5.40 -55.70
CA GLY A 121 19.32 4.20 -55.43
C GLY A 121 20.84 4.41 -55.42
N CYS A 122 21.34 5.62 -55.70
CA CYS A 122 22.75 5.95 -55.55
C CYS A 122 23.15 5.96 -54.07
N LYS A 123 24.27 5.32 -53.74
CA LYS A 123 24.83 5.23 -52.37
C LYS A 123 26.09 6.08 -52.19
N GLU A 124 26.50 6.82 -53.22
CA GLU A 124 27.72 7.63 -53.16
C GLU A 124 27.50 8.83 -52.24
N THR A 125 28.34 8.91 -51.21
CA THR A 125 28.30 9.99 -50.22
C THR A 125 29.72 10.50 -50.00
N PHE A 126 29.89 11.82 -50.01
CA PHE A 126 31.19 12.43 -49.75
C PHE A 126 31.37 12.72 -48.25
N TYR A 127 32.31 11.99 -47.63
CA TYR A 127 32.62 12.11 -46.22
C TYR A 127 33.75 13.13 -45.99
N GLN A 128 33.40 14.42 -45.92
CA GLN A 128 34.28 15.49 -45.40
C GLN A 128 34.31 15.56 -43.87
#